data_AF-A0A2S2QNW6-F1
#
_entry.id   AF-A0A2S2QNW6-F1
#
_cell.length_a   1.000
_cell.length_b   1.000
_cell.length_c   1.000
_cell.angle_alpha   90.00
_cell.angle_beta   90.00
_cell.angle_gamma   90.00
#
_symmetry.space_group_name_H-M   'P 1'
#
loop_
_entity.id
_entity.type
_entity.pdbx_description
1 polymer ?
#
loop_
_entity_poly.entity_id
_entity_poly.type
_entity_poly.pdbx_seq_one_letter_code
_entity_poly.pdbx_strand_id
1 'polypeptide(L)'
;MPHVFIAYDCNGPKINITSFNSLYVEPCEPPSEINTQRIQRIQLLQKTDTFQIFYKACSIIINYFISRCSLLEDGQIVENGFFTEIIELGSACCSELHQKLTNHLPNGGIMRNF
;
A
#
# COMPACT_ATOMS: atom_id res chain seq x y z
N MET A 1 -20.43 -26.24 4.20
CA MET A 1 -19.17 -26.78 3.65
C MET A 1 -18.09 -26.60 4.71
N PRO A 2 -17.37 -27.66 5.14
CA PRO A 2 -16.34 -27.50 6.17
C PRO A 2 -15.08 -26.89 5.54
N HIS A 3 -14.63 -25.77 6.09
CA HIS A 3 -13.38 -25.13 5.70
C HIS A 3 -12.22 -25.80 6.44
N VAL A 4 -11.29 -26.40 5.68
CA VAL A 4 -10.07 -27.01 6.20
C VAL A 4 -8.98 -25.95 6.23
N PHE A 5 -8.36 -25.76 7.39
CA PHE A 5 -7.21 -24.87 7.56
C PHE A 5 -5.93 -25.70 7.64
N ILE A 6 -4.93 -25.32 6.85
CA ILE A 6 -3.60 -25.90 6.91
C ILE A 6 -2.68 -24.83 7.50
N ALA A 7 -2.09 -25.12 8.66
CA ALA A 7 -1.11 -24.25 9.29
C ALA A 7 0.30 -24.80 9.05
N TYR A 8 1.23 -23.91 8.70
CA TYR A 8 2.64 -24.25 8.50
C TYR A 8 3.46 -23.63 9.63
N ASP A 9 4.32 -24.42 10.26
CA ASP A 9 5.35 -23.89 11.16
C ASP A 9 6.54 -23.39 10.31
N CYS A 10 6.66 -22.07 10.19
CA CYS A 10 7.68 -21.41 9.38
C CYS A 10 9.02 -21.22 10.11
N ASN A 11 9.16 -21.64 11.37
CA ASN A 11 10.36 -21.38 12.17
C ASN A 11 11.37 -22.54 12.22
N GLY A 12 11.10 -23.66 11.53
CA GLY A 12 11.99 -24.84 11.51
C GLY A 12 12.62 -25.13 10.14
N PRO A 13 13.85 -25.68 10.07
CA PRO A 13 14.50 -26.08 8.81
C PRO A 13 13.85 -27.31 8.13
N LYS A 14 12.93 -27.99 8.83
CA LYS A 14 12.08 -29.06 8.29
C LYS A 14 10.62 -28.67 8.52
N ILE A 15 9.89 -28.40 7.44
CA ILE A 15 8.47 -28.06 7.48
C ILE A 15 7.70 -29.34 7.86
N ASN A 16 7.22 -29.42 9.09
CA ASN A 16 6.35 -30.52 9.54
C ASN A 16 4.90 -30.07 9.32
N ILE A 17 4.26 -30.57 8.27
CA ILE A 17 2.88 -30.20 7.93
C ILE A 17 1.95 -30.93 8.88
N THR A 18 1.26 -30.19 9.75
CA THR A 18 0.28 -30.74 10.68
C THR A 18 -1.10 -30.28 10.22
N SER A 19 -2.00 -31.21 9.86
CA SER A 19 -3.37 -30.88 9.50
C SER A 19 -4.21 -30.71 10.76
N PHE A 20 -4.92 -29.59 10.89
CA PHE A 20 -5.78 -29.33 12.04
C PHE A 20 -7.26 -29.42 11.63
N ASN A 21 -8.06 -30.16 12.40
CA ASN A 21 -9.50 -30.29 12.18
C ASN A 21 -10.23 -29.20 12.98
N SER A 22 -10.91 -28.30 12.29
CA SER A 22 -11.67 -27.19 12.90
C SER A 22 -12.98 -27.61 13.58
N LEU A 23 -13.40 -28.87 13.46
CA LEU A 23 -14.62 -29.38 14.11
C LEU A 23 -14.47 -29.58 15.62
N TYR A 24 -13.24 -29.74 16.11
CA TYR A 24 -12.94 -29.91 17.54
C TYR A 24 -11.68 -29.10 17.88
N VAL A 25 -11.88 -27.97 18.55
CA VAL A 25 -10.80 -27.19 19.15
C VAL A 25 -10.73 -27.58 20.62
N GLU A 26 -9.70 -28.33 21.00
CA GLU A 26 -9.43 -28.57 22.42
C GLU A 26 -9.06 -27.24 23.10
N PRO A 27 -9.63 -26.94 24.27
CA PRO A 27 -9.25 -25.76 25.02
C PRO A 27 -7.78 -25.87 25.42
N CYS A 28 -6.99 -24.84 25.13
CA CYS A 28 -5.61 -24.76 25.57
C CYS A 28 -5.56 -24.84 27.11
N GLU A 29 -4.70 -25.70 27.64
CA GLU A 29 -4.42 -25.70 29.07
C GLU A 29 -3.84 -24.33 29.48
N PRO A 30 -4.36 -23.71 30.55
CA PRO A 30 -3.78 -22.47 31.04
C PRO A 30 -2.34 -22.74 31.48
N PRO A 31 -1.39 -21.84 31.18
CA PRO A 31 -0.01 -22.02 31.62
C PRO A 31 0.01 -22.13 33.15
N SER A 32 0.60 -23.23 33.65
CA SER A 32 0.62 -23.60 35.07
C SER A 32 1.42 -22.60 35.93
N GLU A 33 2.33 -21.85 35.32
CA GLU A 33 3.09 -20.80 35.99
C GLU A 33 3.35 -19.63 35.04
N ILE A 34 2.74 -18.47 35.32
CA ILE A 34 3.14 -17.22 34.68
C ILE A 34 4.39 -16.72 35.41
N ASN A 35 5.56 -17.16 34.97
CA ASN A 35 6.83 -16.59 35.42
C ASN A 35 6.98 -15.18 34.83
N THR A 36 6.31 -14.19 35.43
CA THR A 36 6.49 -12.78 35.09
C THR A 36 7.86 -12.31 35.56
N GLN A 37 8.84 -12.32 34.67
CA GLN A 37 10.06 -11.55 34.88
C GLN A 37 9.77 -10.07 34.58
N ARG A 38 10.00 -9.19 35.57
CA ARG A 38 10.01 -7.74 35.33
C ARG A 38 11.27 -7.38 34.54
N ILE A 39 11.15 -7.42 33.22
CA ILE A 39 12.18 -6.90 32.33
C ILE A 39 12.06 -5.38 32.33
N GLN A 40 13.06 -4.69 32.89
CA GLN A 40 13.14 -3.23 32.74
C GLN A 40 13.44 -2.92 31.28
N ARG A 41 12.46 -2.39 30.56
CA ARG A 41 12.62 -1.92 29.18
C ARG A 41 12.80 -0.41 29.20
N ILE A 42 13.90 0.06 28.62
CA ILE A 42 14.09 1.49 28.35
C ILE A 42 13.31 1.79 27.07
N GLN A 43 12.25 2.59 27.19
CA GLN A 43 11.53 3.12 26.03
C GLN A 43 12.14 4.48 25.69
N LEU A 44 12.86 4.56 24.57
CA LEU A 44 13.32 5.83 24.04
C LEU A 44 12.11 6.55 23.42
N LEU A 45 11.70 7.66 24.03
CA LEU A 45 10.73 8.57 23.43
C LEU A 45 11.47 9.43 22.42
N GLN A 46 11.29 9.14 21.13
CA GLN A 46 11.77 10.02 20.07
C GLN A 46 10.93 11.31 20.11
N LYS A 47 11.53 12.41 20.59
CA LYS A 47 10.97 13.74 20.39
C LYS A 47 11.12 14.08 18.90
N THR A 48 10.03 14.00 18.17
CA THR A 48 9.95 14.51 16.80
C THR A 48 9.49 15.95 16.85
N ASP A 49 10.44 16.88 16.73
CA ASP A 49 10.11 18.29 16.49
C ASP A 49 9.55 18.40 15.06
N THR A 50 8.37 19.00 14.93
CA THR A 50 7.75 19.25 13.63
C THR A 50 7.98 20.69 13.23
N PHE A 51 8.45 20.91 12.01
CA PHE A 51 8.71 22.23 11.46
C PHE A 51 7.82 22.44 10.23
N GLN A 52 7.25 23.63 10.11
CA GLN A 52 6.53 24.01 8.89
C GLN A 52 7.54 24.37 7.81
N ILE A 53 7.40 23.74 6.64
CA ILE A 53 8.17 24.07 5.44
C ILE A 53 7.22 24.60 4.37
N PHE A 54 7.63 25.64 3.66
CA PHE A 54 6.90 26.10 2.48
C PHE A 54 7.19 25.15 1.32
N TYR A 55 6.14 24.56 0.75
CA TYR A 55 6.24 23.73 -0.44
C TYR A 55 5.34 24.30 -1.54
N LYS A 56 5.82 24.21 -2.78
CA LYS A 56 5.03 24.53 -3.97
C LYS A 56 4.73 23.24 -4.71
N ALA A 57 3.46 23.02 -5.02
CA ALA A 57 2.99 21.91 -5.84
C ALA A 57 1.97 22.47 -6.84
N CYS A 58 1.68 21.71 -7.88
CA CYS A 58 0.52 21.98 -8.73
C CYS A 58 -0.24 20.70 -9.03
N SER A 59 -1.53 20.85 -9.29
CA SER A 59 -2.40 19.76 -9.72
C SER A 59 -2.61 19.86 -11.21
N ILE A 60 -2.56 18.72 -11.86
CA ILE A 60 -2.89 18.57 -13.28
C ILE A 60 -4.16 17.73 -13.41
N ILE A 61 -5.02 18.12 -14.34
CA ILE A 61 -6.22 17.37 -14.69
C ILE A 61 -5.94 16.68 -16.01
N ILE A 62 -5.93 15.35 -16.00
CA ILE A 62 -5.76 14.55 -17.20
C ILE A 62 -7.09 13.91 -17.55
N ASN A 63 -7.53 14.17 -18.78
CA ASN A 63 -8.73 13.55 -19.34
C ASN A 63 -8.30 12.46 -20.33
N TYR A 64 -8.71 11.23 -20.07
CA TYR A 64 -8.45 10.08 -20.92
C TYR A 64 -9.74 9.64 -21.60
N PHE A 65 -9.60 9.21 -22.86
CA PHE A 65 -10.61 8.43 -23.54
C PHE A 65 -10.14 6.98 -23.65
N ILE A 66 -10.74 6.10 -22.85
CA ILE A 66 -10.43 4.68 -22.81
C ILE A 66 -11.11 4.01 -24.01
N SER A 67 -10.30 3.68 -25.03
CA SER A 67 -10.76 3.02 -26.25
C SER A 67 -10.67 1.49 -26.19
N ARG A 68 -9.91 0.92 -25.23
CA ARG A 68 -9.69 -0.52 -25.08
C ARG A 68 -9.48 -0.88 -23.61
N CYS A 69 -10.06 -1.99 -23.16
CA CYS A 69 -9.84 -2.54 -21.82
C CYS A 69 -8.69 -3.56 -21.84
N SER A 70 -7.86 -3.58 -20.79
CA SER A 70 -6.84 -4.61 -20.57
C SER A 70 -7.46 -5.88 -20.00
N LEU A 71 -6.76 -7.03 -20.14
CA LEU A 71 -7.18 -8.33 -19.61
C LEU A 71 -6.91 -8.52 -18.10
N LEU A 72 -6.30 -7.53 -17.43
CA LEU A 72 -5.89 -7.60 -16.02
C LEU A 72 -6.99 -7.09 -15.07
N GLU A 73 -7.03 -7.64 -13.85
CA GLU A 73 -8.13 -7.58 -12.87
C GLU A 73 -8.42 -6.19 -12.26
N ASP A 74 -7.61 -5.18 -12.55
CA ASP A 74 -7.85 -3.80 -12.11
C ASP A 74 -8.89 -3.12 -13.00
N GLY A 75 -10.17 -3.43 -12.75
CA GLY A 75 -11.31 -2.80 -13.42
C GLY A 75 -11.50 -1.36 -12.93
N GLN A 76 -11.48 -0.41 -13.86
CA GLN A 76 -11.87 0.98 -13.58
C GLN A 76 -13.27 1.25 -14.12
N ILE A 77 -14.15 1.82 -13.29
CA ILE A 77 -15.48 2.25 -13.71
C ILE A 77 -15.32 3.57 -14.46
N VAL A 78 -15.76 3.61 -15.71
CA VAL A 78 -15.71 4.81 -16.57
C VAL A 78 -17.08 5.12 -17.15
N GLU A 79 -17.39 6.42 -17.26
CA GLU A 79 -18.64 6.88 -17.87
C GLU A 79 -18.39 7.19 -19.35
N ASN A 80 -19.08 6.50 -20.25
CA ASN A 80 -18.93 6.63 -21.70
C ASN A 80 -17.48 6.53 -22.23
N GLY A 81 -16.61 5.79 -21.52
CA GLY A 81 -15.19 5.67 -21.86
C GLY A 81 -14.34 6.88 -21.49
N PHE A 82 -14.90 7.91 -20.85
CA PHE A 82 -14.14 9.04 -20.34
C PHE A 82 -13.70 8.79 -18.90
N PHE A 83 -12.44 9.11 -18.62
CA PHE A 83 -11.85 9.04 -17.29
C PHE A 83 -11.09 10.33 -17.00
N THR A 84 -11.31 10.93 -15.85
CA THR A 84 -10.58 12.12 -15.39
C THR A 84 -9.78 11.77 -14.17
N GLU A 85 -8.49 12.08 -14.21
CA GLU A 85 -7.58 11.90 -13.08
C GLU A 85 -6.97 13.25 -12.69
N ILE A 86 -6.84 13.47 -11.38
CA ILE A 86 -6.10 14.61 -10.85
C ILE A 86 -4.80 14.08 -10.26
N ILE A 87 -3.68 14.56 -10.77
CA ILE A 87 -2.35 14.17 -10.29
C ILE A 87 -1.69 15.38 -9.65
N GLU A 88 -1.13 15.19 -8.46
CA GLU A 88 -0.29 16.21 -7.82
C GLU A 88 1.16 16.09 -8.29
N LEU A 89 1.70 17.21 -8.78
CA LEU A 89 3.09 17.35 -9.17
C LEU A 89 3.89 18.05 -8.06
N GLY A 90 5.03 17.47 -7.72
CA GLY A 90 6.01 18.11 -6.85
C GLY A 90 6.60 19.39 -7.46
N SER A 91 7.24 20.20 -6.61
CA SER A 91 7.79 21.53 -6.95
C SER A 91 8.65 21.55 -8.23
N ALA A 92 9.53 20.56 -8.40
CA ALA A 92 10.43 20.47 -9.55
C ALA A 92 9.64 20.27 -10.85
N CYS A 93 8.79 19.23 -10.91
CA CYS A 93 7.96 18.95 -12.08
C CYS A 93 6.99 20.09 -12.39
N CYS A 94 6.45 20.73 -11.36
CA CYS A 94 5.60 21.90 -11.54
C CYS A 94 6.35 23.06 -12.21
N SER A 95 7.57 23.32 -11.77
CA SER A 95 8.42 24.38 -12.33
C SER A 95 8.83 24.06 -13.77
N GLU A 96 9.17 22.82 -14.07
CA GLU A 96 9.47 22.40 -15.44
C GLU A 96 8.27 22.53 -16.37
N LEU A 97 7.08 22.13 -15.92
CA LEU A 97 5.87 22.24 -16.72
C LEU A 97 5.52 23.71 -17.00
N HIS A 98 5.71 24.61 -16.03
CA HIS A 98 5.53 26.05 -16.24
C HIS A 98 6.59 26.67 -17.16
N GLN A 99 7.85 26.20 -17.12
CA GLN A 99 8.95 26.80 -17.90
C GLN A 99 9.03 26.25 -19.33
N LYS A 100 8.92 24.93 -19.48
CA LYS A 100 9.13 24.21 -20.73
C LYS A 100 7.83 23.87 -21.44
N LEU A 101 6.68 24.16 -20.79
CA LEU A 101 5.34 23.76 -21.23
C LEU A 101 5.20 22.26 -21.50
N THR A 102 6.19 21.46 -21.07
CA THR A 102 6.32 20.04 -21.39
C THR A 102 6.92 19.28 -20.21
N ASN A 103 6.37 18.09 -19.91
CA ASN A 103 6.92 17.20 -18.90
C ASN A 103 6.69 15.73 -19.28
N HIS A 104 7.61 14.85 -18.89
CA HIS A 104 7.54 13.41 -19.11
C HIS A 104 6.97 12.72 -17.87
N LEU A 105 5.90 11.95 -18.05
CA LEU A 105 5.36 11.09 -17.00
C LEU A 105 6.15 9.78 -16.89
N PRO A 106 6.11 9.09 -15.74
CA PRO A 106 6.78 7.81 -15.53
C PRO A 106 6.32 6.71 -16.51
N ASN A 107 5.10 6.82 -17.04
CA ASN A 107 4.54 5.90 -18.04
C ASN A 107 4.99 6.23 -19.49
N GLY A 108 5.91 7.19 -19.67
CA GLY A 108 6.38 7.63 -20.98
C GLY A 108 5.45 8.65 -21.68
N GLY A 109 4.33 9.03 -21.05
CA GLY A 109 3.45 10.07 -21.56
C GLY A 109 4.14 11.44 -21.56
N ILE A 110 3.87 12.26 -22.58
CA ILE A 110 4.35 13.64 -22.65
C ILE A 110 3.17 14.57 -22.42
N MET A 111 3.18 15.31 -21.31
CA MET A 111 2.26 16.42 -21.10
C MET A 111 2.74 17.65 -21.83
N ARG A 112 1.82 18.33 -22.51
CA ARG A 112 2.05 19.66 -23.06
C ARG A 112 0.93 20.59 -22.61
N ASN A 113 1.29 21.81 -22.21
CA ASN A 113 0.31 22.85 -21.94
C ASN A 113 -0.20 23.38 -23.29
N PHE A 114 -1.50 23.32 -23.55
CA PHE A 114 -2.15 23.86 -24.75
C PHE A 114 -2.93 25.13 -24.42
#